data_AF-A0A350T5D2-F1
#
_entry.id   AF-A0A350T5D2-F1
#
_cell.length_a   1.000
_cell.length_b   1.000
_cell.length_c   1.000
_cell.angle_alpha   90.00
_cell.angle_beta   90.00
_cell.angle_gamma   90.00
#
_symmetry.space_group_name_H-M   'P 1'
#
loop_
_entity.id
_entity.type
_entity.pdbx_description
1 polymer ?
#
loop_
_entity_poly.entity_id
_entity_poly.type
_entity_poly.pdbx_seq_one_letter_code
_entity_poly.pdbx_strand_id
1 'polypeptide(L)'
;MPARLAMLVCGLFIFAVSMALSLQCNLGANSWTVLHDGIAKQTPLSIGIVTQLVGLVMLIVSWIGGIKPGFGTLANMLLIGSFLDLILWSGVIPKAEGYPARVAMLLAAVVVLGLGSALYIKAGFGAGPRDSFMLVVHR
;
A
#
# COMPACT_ATOMS: atom_id res chain seq x y z
N MET A 1 -16.79 3.40 17.41
CA MET A 1 -15.62 4.17 16.94
C MET A 1 -14.30 3.39 17.03
N PRO A 2 -13.83 2.90 18.20
CA PRO A 2 -12.49 2.30 18.33
C PRO A 2 -12.30 1.02 17.49
N ALA A 3 -13.32 0.16 17.44
CA ALA A 3 -13.28 -1.06 16.62
C ALA A 3 -13.09 -0.76 15.12
N ARG A 4 -13.68 0.33 14.60
CA ARG A 4 -13.50 0.72 13.19
C ARG A 4 -12.11 1.25 12.92
N LEU A 5 -11.55 2.03 13.85
CA LEU A 5 -10.18 2.53 13.73
C LEU A 5 -9.17 1.37 13.77
N ALA A 6 -9.38 0.41 14.66
CA ALA A 6 -8.58 -0.82 14.71
C ALA A 6 -8.67 -1.60 13.39
N MET A 7 -9.88 -1.77 12.82
CA MET A 7 -10.04 -2.38 11.50
C MET A 7 -9.28 -1.63 10.41
N LEU A 8 -9.32 -0.29 10.40
CA LEU A 8 -8.57 0.52 9.45
C LEU A 8 -7.07 0.25 9.58
N VAL A 9 -6.49 0.43 10.77
CA VAL A 9 -5.05 0.28 11.01
C VAL A 9 -4.59 -1.15 10.70
N CYS A 10 -5.32 -2.16 11.17
CA CYS A 10 -5.02 -3.56 10.85
C CYS A 10 -5.11 -3.83 9.35
N GLY A 11 -6.12 -3.29 8.65
CA GLY A 11 -6.27 -3.44 7.20
C GLY A 11 -5.11 -2.83 6.44
N LEU A 12 -4.68 -1.63 6.84
CA LEU A 12 -3.52 -0.95 6.24
C LEU A 12 -2.21 -1.69 6.53
N PHE A 13 -2.05 -2.27 7.71
CA PHE A 13 -0.90 -3.11 8.04
C PHE A 13 -0.85 -4.38 7.19
N ILE A 14 -1.97 -5.11 7.09
CA ILE A 14 -2.09 -6.30 6.23
C ILE A 14 -1.82 -5.95 4.76
N PHE A 15 -2.29 -4.78 4.30
CA PHE A 15 -1.98 -4.28 2.97
C PHE A 15 -0.47 -4.08 2.77
N ALA A 16 0.23 -3.47 3.74
CA ALA A 16 1.68 -3.31 3.69
C ALA A 16 2.43 -4.65 3.70
N VAL A 17 1.94 -5.65 4.45
CA VAL A 17 2.46 -7.03 4.42
C VAL A 17 2.36 -7.62 3.01
N SER A 18 1.22 -7.46 2.34
CA SER A 18 1.08 -7.90 0.94
C SER A 18 2.09 -7.22 0.01
N MET A 19 2.30 -5.90 0.15
CA MET A 19 3.31 -5.18 -0.63
C MET A 19 4.72 -5.74 -0.40
N ALA A 20 5.09 -5.99 0.86
CA ALA A 20 6.38 -6.58 1.20
C ALA A 20 6.55 -7.99 0.61
N LEU A 21 5.54 -8.86 0.71
CA LEU A 21 5.54 -10.19 0.08
C LEU A 21 5.74 -10.10 -1.44
N SER A 22 5.03 -9.18 -2.10
CA SER A 22 5.14 -8.99 -3.55
C SER A 22 6.52 -8.49 -3.98
N LEU A 23 7.20 -7.69 -3.16
CA LEU A 23 8.57 -7.23 -3.45
C LEU A 23 9.58 -8.37 -3.26
N GLN A 24 9.44 -9.13 -2.17
CA GLN A 24 10.39 -10.17 -1.78
C GLN A 24 10.26 -11.46 -2.61
N CYS A 25 9.15 -11.67 -3.33
CA CYS A 25 8.98 -12.81 -4.22
C CYS A 25 9.76 -12.70 -5.53
N ASN A 26 10.19 -11.49 -5.93
CA ASN A 26 11.01 -11.26 -7.13
C ASN A 26 10.42 -11.82 -8.44
N LEU A 27 9.09 -11.87 -8.57
CA LEU A 27 8.37 -12.23 -9.81
C LEU A 27 7.60 -11.05 -10.42
N GLY A 28 7.76 -9.86 -9.84
CA GLY A 28 7.02 -8.65 -10.20
C GLY A 28 6.03 -8.24 -9.11
N ALA A 29 5.47 -7.05 -9.27
CA ALA A 29 4.48 -6.48 -8.36
C ALA A 29 3.38 -5.77 -9.15
N ASN A 30 2.33 -5.33 -8.47
CA ASN A 30 1.28 -4.54 -9.10
C ASN A 30 1.82 -3.18 -9.58
N SER A 31 1.11 -2.53 -10.50
CA SER A 31 1.55 -1.31 -11.19
C SER A 31 1.96 -0.17 -10.24
N TRP A 32 1.25 0.00 -9.11
CA TRP A 32 1.60 1.01 -8.11
C TRP A 32 2.89 0.65 -7.37
N THR A 33 3.02 -0.60 -6.91
CA THR A 33 4.23 -1.05 -6.23
C THR A 33 5.45 -1.01 -7.15
N VAL A 34 5.30 -1.36 -8.44
CA VAL A 34 6.38 -1.25 -9.43
C VAL A 34 6.80 0.20 -9.65
N LEU A 35 5.84 1.14 -9.71
CA LEU A 35 6.16 2.58 -9.78
C LEU A 35 6.98 3.03 -8.55
N HIS A 36 6.55 2.65 -7.34
CA HIS A 36 7.26 3.03 -6.12
C HIS A 36 8.65 2.39 -6.04
N ASP A 37 8.77 1.10 -6.39
CA ASP A 37 10.05 0.38 -6.43
C ASP A 37 11.00 0.96 -7.49
N GLY A 38 10.46 1.35 -8.66
CA GLY A 38 11.23 2.02 -9.70
C GLY A 38 11.81 3.36 -9.24
N ILE A 39 11.00 4.22 -8.63
CA ILE A 39 11.46 5.51 -8.09
C ILE A 39 12.45 5.28 -6.93
N ALA A 40 12.18 4.35 -6.03
CA ALA A 40 13.05 4.03 -4.90
C ALA A 40 14.43 3.53 -5.35
N LYS A 41 14.52 2.81 -6.48
CA LYS A 41 15.81 2.38 -7.06
C LYS A 41 16.61 3.51 -7.71
N GLN A 42 15.96 4.61 -8.09
CA GLN A 42 16.57 5.76 -8.76
C GLN A 42 16.82 6.94 -7.80
N THR A 43 16.45 6.80 -6.52
CA THR A 43 16.56 7.85 -5.51
C THR A 43 17.15 7.27 -4.22
N PRO A 44 17.65 8.10 -3.29
CA PRO A 44 18.10 7.62 -1.98
C PRO A 44 16.94 7.34 -1.01
N LEU A 45 15.69 7.39 -1.48
CA LEU A 45 14.50 7.28 -0.64
C LEU A 45 14.08 5.82 -0.46
N SER A 46 13.56 5.48 0.72
CA SER A 46 12.94 4.18 0.94
C SER A 46 11.65 4.04 0.13
N ILE A 47 11.26 2.80 -0.16
CA ILE A 47 10.01 2.53 -0.88
C ILE A 47 8.78 2.99 -0.09
N GLY A 48 8.82 2.97 1.24
CA GLY A 48 7.76 3.51 2.09
C GLY A 48 7.61 5.02 1.95
N ILE A 49 8.71 5.77 1.97
CA ILE A 49 8.70 7.23 1.73
C ILE A 49 8.20 7.53 0.32
N VAL A 50 8.66 6.82 -0.70
CA VAL A 50 8.18 7.00 -2.07
C VAL A 50 6.67 6.72 -2.16
N THR A 51 6.18 5.67 -1.49
CA THR A 51 4.75 5.36 -1.44
C THR A 51 3.94 6.51 -0.83
N GLN A 52 4.45 7.13 0.25
CA GLN A 52 3.84 8.31 0.87
C GLN A 52 3.84 9.53 -0.05
N LEU A 53 4.97 9.81 -0.72
CA LEU A 53 5.12 10.95 -1.63
C LEU A 53 4.21 10.82 -2.85
N VAL A 54 4.15 9.64 -3.47
CA VAL A 54 3.22 9.37 -4.58
C VAL A 54 1.78 9.49 -4.08
N GLY A 55 1.47 8.96 -2.90
CA GLY A 55 0.17 9.15 -2.26
C GLY A 55 -0.19 10.62 -2.03
N LEU A 56 0.77 11.45 -1.62
CA LEU A 56 0.59 12.88 -1.44
C LEU A 56 0.29 13.59 -2.76
N VAL A 57 1.02 13.25 -3.83
CA VAL A 57 0.75 13.77 -5.17
C VAL A 57 -0.68 13.41 -5.61
N MET A 58 -1.09 12.15 -5.44
CA MET A 58 -2.45 11.70 -5.78
C MET A 58 -3.52 12.43 -4.96
N LEU A 59 -3.25 12.67 -3.69
CA LEU A 59 -4.13 13.42 -2.80
C LEU A 59 -4.29 14.88 -3.26
N ILE A 60 -3.20 15.55 -3.61
CA ILE A 60 -3.22 16.93 -4.12
C ILE A 60 -4.02 17.01 -5.42
N VAL A 61 -3.77 16.10 -6.36
CA VAL A 61 -4.52 16.04 -7.63
C VAL A 61 -6.00 15.81 -7.38
N SER A 62 -6.33 14.87 -6.49
CA SER A 62 -7.72 14.58 -6.13
C SER A 62 -8.43 15.78 -5.50
N TRP A 63 -7.71 16.53 -4.66
CA TRP A 63 -8.23 17.71 -3.98
C TRP A 63 -8.50 18.85 -4.97
N ILE A 64 -7.60 19.09 -5.92
CA ILE A 64 -7.80 20.05 -7.02
C ILE A 64 -9.02 19.65 -7.88
N GLY A 65 -9.22 18.35 -8.10
CA GLY A 65 -10.40 17.78 -8.77
C GLY A 65 -11.70 17.81 -7.95
N GLY A 66 -11.69 18.42 -6.75
CA GLY A 66 -12.88 18.61 -5.92
C GLY A 66 -13.22 17.45 -4.98
N ILE A 67 -12.39 16.42 -4.88
CA ILE A 67 -12.54 15.33 -3.90
C ILE A 67 -11.73 15.67 -2.65
N LYS A 68 -12.43 16.03 -1.57
CA LYS A 68 -11.78 16.37 -0.29
C LYS A 68 -11.20 15.10 0.36
N PRO A 69 -9.92 15.12 0.79
CA PRO A 69 -9.31 13.98 1.46
C PRO A 69 -9.99 13.68 2.79
N GLY A 70 -10.32 12.42 3.03
CA GLY A 70 -10.85 11.95 4.29
C GLY A 70 -9.76 11.53 5.27
N PHE A 71 -10.14 11.26 6.52
CA PHE A 71 -9.22 10.71 7.52
C PHE A 71 -8.61 9.37 7.07
N GLY A 72 -9.40 8.48 6.47
CA GLY A 72 -8.91 7.21 5.92
C GLY A 72 -7.89 7.41 4.80
N THR A 73 -8.03 8.45 3.99
CA THR A 73 -7.11 8.81 2.91
C THR A 73 -5.73 9.16 3.47
N LEU A 74 -5.70 10.05 4.48
CA LEU A 74 -4.47 10.46 5.15
C LEU A 74 -3.82 9.30 5.91
N ALA A 75 -4.62 8.51 6.63
CA ALA A 75 -4.15 7.33 7.34
C ALA A 75 -3.54 6.29 6.37
N ASN A 76 -4.19 6.03 5.24
CA ASN A 76 -3.69 5.11 4.21
C ASN A 76 -2.36 5.60 3.63
N MET A 77 -2.29 6.88 3.26
CA MET A 77 -1.07 7.52 2.73
C MET A 77 0.10 7.34 3.70
N LEU A 78 -0.09 7.70 4.97
CA LEU A 78 0.98 7.71 5.96
C LEU A 78 1.33 6.30 6.44
N LEU A 79 0.34 5.49 6.83
CA LEU A 79 0.59 4.22 7.52
C LEU A 79 1.11 3.12 6.60
N ILE A 80 0.63 3.03 5.35
CA ILE A 80 1.08 1.95 4.45
C ILE A 80 2.59 2.06 4.21
N GLY A 81 3.09 3.26 3.91
CA GLY A 81 4.52 3.48 3.68
C GLY A 81 5.36 3.17 4.94
N SER A 82 4.94 3.68 6.10
CA SER A 82 5.64 3.44 7.37
C SER A 82 5.65 1.96 7.76
N PHE A 83 4.53 1.25 7.58
CA PHE A 83 4.47 -0.19 7.84
C PHE A 83 5.30 -0.99 6.85
N LEU A 84 5.32 -0.61 5.58
CA LEU A 84 6.14 -1.28 4.57
C LEU A 84 7.63 -1.20 4.92
N ASP A 85 8.13 0.00 5.25
CA ASP A 85 9.53 0.17 5.66
C ASP A 85 9.84 -0.60 6.94
N LEU A 86 8.92 -0.58 7.93
CA LEU A 86 9.08 -1.35 9.16
C LEU A 86 9.18 -2.85 8.89
N ILE A 87 8.32 -3.40 8.03
CA ILE A 87 8.29 -4.83 7.68
C ILE A 87 9.58 -5.22 6.96
N LEU A 88 10.01 -4.43 5.98
CA LEU A 88 11.24 -4.71 5.24
C LEU A 88 12.48 -4.59 6.12
N TRP A 89 12.54 -3.57 6.98
CA TRP A 89 13.65 -3.36 7.92
C TRP A 89 13.72 -4.46 8.98
N SER A 90 12.58 -4.98 9.44
CA SER A 90 12.53 -6.06 10.43
C SER A 90 13.12 -7.38 9.95
N GLY A 91 13.24 -7.58 8.63
CA GLY A 91 13.73 -8.82 8.04
C GLY A 91 12.81 -10.03 8.20
N VAL A 92 11.60 -9.85 8.76
CA VAL A 92 10.62 -10.94 9.00
C VAL A 92 10.17 -11.62 7.71
N ILE A 93 10.13 -10.87 6.60
CA ILE A 93 9.81 -11.41 5.27
C ILE A 93 11.11 -11.46 4.45
N PRO A 94 11.82 -12.61 4.44
CA PRO A 94 13.03 -12.77 3.65
C PRO A 94 12.72 -12.83 2.16
N LYS A 95 13.74 -12.62 1.33
CA LYS A 95 13.65 -12.82 -0.12
C LYS A 95 13.39 -14.30 -0.42
N ALA A 96 12.43 -14.57 -1.31
CA ALA A 96 12.12 -15.94 -1.69
C ALA A 96 13.21 -16.53 -2.60
N GLU A 97 13.73 -17.70 -2.19
CA GLU A 97 14.73 -18.47 -2.94
C GLU A 97 14.07 -19.65 -3.66
N GLY A 98 14.37 -19.79 -4.95
CA GLY A 98 13.78 -20.83 -5.80
C GLY A 98 12.38 -20.49 -6.33
N TYR A 99 12.10 -20.93 -7.56
CA TYR A 99 10.84 -20.63 -8.25
C TYR A 99 9.57 -21.02 -7.46
N PRO A 100 9.48 -22.21 -6.82
CA PRO A 100 8.28 -22.59 -6.08
C PRO A 100 7.97 -21.65 -4.91
N ALA A 101 8.97 -21.25 -4.13
CA ALA A 101 8.80 -20.32 -3.02
C ALA A 101 8.37 -18.94 -3.50
N ARG A 102 8.93 -18.47 -4.62
CA ARG A 102 8.55 -17.20 -5.24
C ARG A 102 7.08 -17.19 -5.67
N VAL A 103 6.62 -18.26 -6.33
CA VAL A 103 5.21 -18.39 -6.75
C VAL A 103 4.28 -18.47 -5.53
N ALA A 104 4.63 -19.28 -4.53
CA ALA A 104 3.84 -19.39 -3.30
C ALA A 104 3.74 -18.03 -2.57
N MET A 105 4.84 -17.29 -2.48
CA MET A 105 4.87 -15.95 -1.87
C MET A 105 4.05 -14.94 -2.67
N LEU A 106 4.07 -14.99 -4.00
CA LEU A 106 3.22 -14.16 -4.86
C LEU A 106 1.73 -14.46 -4.64
N LEU A 107 1.33 -15.74 -4.62
CA LEU A 107 -0.05 -16.14 -4.36
C LEU A 107 -0.51 -15.68 -2.97
N ALA A 108 0.36 -15.85 -1.96
CA ALA A 108 0.11 -15.33 -0.62
C ALA A 108 -0.06 -13.80 -0.63
N ALA A 109 0.80 -13.07 -1.35
CA ALA A 109 0.70 -11.61 -1.49
C ALA A 109 -0.67 -11.20 -2.04
N VAL A 110 -1.19 -11.89 -3.06
CA VAL A 110 -2.51 -11.62 -3.67
C VAL A 110 -3.65 -11.85 -2.66
N VAL A 111 -3.64 -12.97 -1.94
CA VAL A 111 -4.67 -13.28 -0.93
C VAL A 111 -4.64 -12.23 0.20
N VAL A 112 -3.45 -11.93 0.71
CA VAL A 112 -3.25 -10.93 1.76
C VAL A 112 -3.66 -9.53 1.30
N LEU A 113 -3.45 -9.19 0.02
CA LEU A 113 -3.90 -7.92 -0.56
C LEU A 113 -5.41 -7.79 -0.48
N GLY A 114 -6.13 -8.85 -0.87
CA GLY A 114 -7.60 -8.89 -0.82
C GLY A 114 -8.13 -8.74 0.61
N LEU A 115 -7.52 -9.43 1.57
CA LEU A 115 -7.89 -9.35 2.98
C LEU A 115 -7.67 -7.95 3.56
N GLY A 116 -6.48 -7.37 3.34
CA GLY A 116 -6.17 -6.01 3.79
C GLY A 116 -7.10 -4.97 3.16
N SER A 117 -7.40 -5.14 1.87
CA SER A 117 -8.33 -4.29 1.12
C SER A 117 -9.74 -4.35 1.69
N ALA A 118 -10.28 -5.55 1.90
CA ALA A 118 -11.62 -5.74 2.45
C ALA A 118 -11.74 -5.12 3.85
N LEU A 119 -10.72 -5.28 4.70
CA LEU A 119 -10.75 -4.79 6.08
C LEU A 119 -10.69 -3.26 6.15
N TYR A 120 -9.81 -2.61 5.37
CA TYR A 120 -9.72 -1.15 5.39
C TYR A 120 -10.99 -0.51 4.79
N ILE A 121 -11.54 -1.07 3.70
CA ILE A 121 -12.78 -0.55 3.08
C ILE A 121 -13.95 -0.68 4.05
N LYS A 122 -14.08 -1.83 4.71
CA LYS A 122 -15.14 -2.09 5.71
C LYS A 122 -15.07 -1.13 6.90
N ALA A 123 -13.91 -0.57 7.22
CA ALA A 123 -13.78 0.42 8.29
C ALA A 123 -14.58 1.72 8.01
N GLY A 124 -14.82 2.04 6.72
CA GLY A 124 -15.73 3.11 6.31
C GLY A 124 -15.20 4.54 6.53
N PHE A 125 -13.87 4.73 6.63
CA PHE A 125 -13.25 6.05 6.85
C PHE A 125 -12.92 6.82 5.55
N GLY A 126 -13.47 6.39 4.42
CA GLY A 126 -13.22 6.95 3.10
C GLY A 126 -12.18 6.17 2.30
N ALA A 127 -11.98 6.61 1.06
CA ALA A 127 -11.11 5.95 0.08
C ALA A 127 -9.64 6.35 0.27
N GLY A 128 -8.69 5.52 -0.15
CA GLY A 128 -7.27 5.86 -0.15
C GLY A 128 -6.93 6.97 -1.16
N PRO A 129 -5.69 7.51 -1.16
CA PRO A 129 -5.29 8.53 -2.13
C PRO A 129 -5.41 8.06 -3.57
N ARG A 130 -5.05 6.80 -3.82
CA ARG A 130 -5.15 6.13 -5.13
C ARG A 130 -6.60 5.98 -5.58
N ASP A 131 -7.47 5.59 -4.65
CA ASP A 131 -8.89 5.42 -4.94
C ASP A 131 -9.57 6.77 -5.22
N SER A 132 -9.20 7.80 -4.45
CA SER A 132 -9.67 9.18 -4.65
C SER A 132 -9.26 9.72 -6.01
N PHE A 133 -8.04 9.41 -6.44
CA PHE A 133 -7.54 9.78 -7.77
C PHE A 133 -8.37 9.11 -8.88
N MET A 134 -8.67 7.81 -8.75
CA MET A 134 -9.51 7.10 -9.73
C MET A 134 -10.92 7.70 -9.82
N LEU A 135 -11.48 8.18 -8.70
CA LEU A 135 -12.77 8.87 -8.69
C LEU A 135 -12.74 10.23 -9.40
N VAL A 136 -11.60 10.94 -9.38
CA VAL A 136 -11.45 12.19 -10.15
C VAL A 136 -11.28 11.93 -11.64
N VAL A 137 -10.45 10.95 -12.02
CA VAL A 137 -10.16 10.66 -13.44
C VAL A 137 -11.40 10.14 -14.18
N HIS A 138 -12.32 9.48 -13.49
CA HIS A 138 -13.55 8.95 -14.09
C HIS A 138 -14.71 9.96 -14.14
N ARG A 139 -14.54 11.19 -13.63
CA ARG A 139 -15.56 12.25 -13.77
C ARG A 139 -15.47 12.92 -15.14
#